data_AF-A0A964LJ66-F1
#
_entry.id   AF-A0A964LJ66-F1
#
_cell.length_a   1.000
_cell.length_b   1.000
_cell.length_c   1.000
_cell.angle_alpha   90.00
_cell.angle_beta   90.00
_cell.angle_gamma   90.00
#
_symmetry.space_group_name_H-M   'P 1'
#
loop_
_entity.id
_entity.type
_entity.pdbx_description
1 polymer ?
#
loop_
_entity_poly.entity_id
_entity_poly.type
_entity_poly.pdbx_seq_one_letter_code
_entity_poly.pdbx_strand_id
1 'polypeptide(L)'
;MAVIPVVAAVILAACNDPFAVLPASITNTVDTVEIYAVNGTALDRPSGYVIPSRSLIRIGLDPAQYNVDFLYRIDPTNGSEFVPYTVVAPPPPSASEAGRAGFLVSTVGFDAITEAEQTGFVVNKPVKLAVGQVLQVRSGLPNGCYLGIPYYAKLEVLGFDQVQRSVKFRILANVNCGYRGLEPGLPKR
;
A
#
# COMPACT_ATOMS: atom_id res chain seq x y z
N MET A 1 26.95 -64.63 14.60
CA MET A 1 25.61 -64.25 14.12
C MET A 1 25.40 -62.79 14.47
N ALA A 2 25.35 -61.93 13.45
CA ALA A 2 25.40 -60.47 13.59
C ALA A 2 24.00 -59.89 13.83
N VAL A 3 23.92 -58.97 14.79
CA VAL A 3 22.74 -58.13 15.07
C VAL A 3 22.97 -56.79 14.38
N ILE A 4 22.09 -56.40 13.46
CA ILE A 4 22.10 -55.07 12.84
C ILE A 4 20.72 -54.46 13.11
N PRO A 5 20.60 -53.42 13.95
CA PRO A 5 19.34 -52.70 14.09
C PRO A 5 19.20 -51.75 12.90
N VAL A 6 18.15 -51.95 12.12
CA VAL A 6 17.74 -51.03 11.06
C VAL A 6 17.15 -49.79 11.72
N VAL A 7 17.90 -48.69 11.72
CA VAL A 7 17.39 -47.36 12.11
C VAL A 7 16.60 -46.82 10.93
N ALA A 8 15.27 -46.78 11.06
CA ALA A 8 14.39 -46.15 10.09
C ALA A 8 14.52 -44.62 10.20
N ALA A 9 15.12 -43.98 9.20
CA ALA A 9 15.12 -42.53 9.07
C ALA A 9 13.75 -42.06 8.56
N VAL A 10 12.94 -41.48 9.45
CA VAL A 10 11.71 -40.77 9.08
C VAL A 10 12.11 -39.42 8.51
N ILE A 11 12.14 -39.29 7.18
CA ILE A 11 12.29 -37.99 6.51
C ILE A 11 10.92 -37.30 6.59
N LEU A 12 10.75 -36.39 7.56
CA LEU A 12 9.61 -35.48 7.61
C LEU A 12 9.71 -34.50 6.44
N ALA A 13 9.07 -34.83 5.31
CA ALA A 13 8.82 -33.88 4.24
C ALA A 13 7.73 -32.89 4.69
N ALA A 14 8.12 -31.86 5.45
CA ALA A 14 7.23 -30.79 5.91
C ALA A 14 7.44 -29.46 5.14
N CYS A 15 7.99 -29.50 3.93
CA CYS A 15 8.27 -28.30 3.12
C CYS A 15 7.36 -28.23 1.89
N ASN A 16 6.04 -28.16 2.09
CA ASN A 16 5.13 -27.84 0.99
C ASN A 16 3.86 -27.17 1.54
N ASP A 17 4.04 -26.13 2.36
CA ASP A 17 2.93 -25.25 2.71
C ASP A 17 2.72 -24.24 1.56
N PRO A 18 1.64 -24.35 0.78
CA PRO A 18 1.35 -23.41 -0.30
C PRO A 18 1.05 -21.99 0.20
N PHE A 19 0.87 -21.81 1.51
CA PHE A 19 0.69 -20.53 2.18
C PHE A 19 1.96 -20.02 2.86
N ALA A 20 3.09 -20.72 2.71
CA ALA A 20 4.37 -20.22 3.20
C ALA A 20 4.68 -18.87 2.56
N VAL A 21 5.11 -17.92 3.38
CA VAL A 21 5.58 -16.62 2.91
C VAL A 21 6.89 -16.83 2.17
N LEU A 22 6.94 -16.46 0.90
CA LEU A 22 8.17 -16.51 0.11
C LEU A 22 9.22 -15.57 0.73
N PRO A 23 10.52 -15.88 0.64
CA PRO A 23 11.56 -14.96 1.09
C PRO A 23 11.41 -13.59 0.44
N ALA A 24 11.51 -12.52 1.23
CA ALA A 24 11.52 -11.17 0.71
C ALA A 24 12.69 -11.00 -0.27
N SER A 25 12.42 -10.39 -1.42
CA SER A 25 13.37 -10.21 -2.51
C SER A 25 13.45 -8.78 -3.02
N ILE A 26 12.50 -7.92 -2.63
CA ILE A 26 12.40 -6.54 -3.06
C ILE A 26 12.78 -5.63 -1.90
N THR A 27 13.82 -4.82 -2.11
CA THR A 27 14.26 -3.84 -1.12
C THR A 27 13.21 -2.73 -0.96
N ASN A 28 12.95 -2.38 0.30
CA ASN A 28 12.21 -1.18 0.66
C ASN A 28 13.13 0.03 0.56
N THR A 29 12.68 1.04 -0.18
CA THR A 29 13.35 2.33 -0.35
C THR A 29 12.39 3.45 0.02
N VAL A 30 12.94 4.55 0.52
CA VAL A 30 12.17 5.79 0.70
C VAL A 30 12.26 6.57 -0.60
N ASP A 31 11.11 6.84 -1.20
CA ASP A 31 10.96 7.64 -2.40
C ASP A 31 10.27 8.96 -2.08
N THR A 32 10.47 9.96 -2.94
CA THR A 32 9.69 11.21 -2.92
C THR A 32 8.78 11.22 -4.14
N VAL A 33 7.49 11.41 -3.90
CA VAL A 33 6.44 11.33 -4.92
C VAL A 33 5.67 12.63 -4.95
N GLU A 34 5.25 13.02 -6.16
CA GLU A 34 4.33 14.13 -6.39
C GLU A 34 3.19 13.66 -7.28
N ILE A 35 1.95 13.87 -6.82
CA ILE A 35 0.73 13.60 -7.60
C ILE A 35 -0.18 14.82 -7.58
N TYR A 36 -1.01 14.92 -8.61
CA TYR A 36 -1.83 16.09 -8.89
C TYR A 36 -3.29 15.85 -8.50
N ALA A 37 -4.02 16.91 -8.22
CA ALA A 37 -5.42 16.81 -7.85
C ALA A 37 -6.20 16.31 -9.05
N VAL A 38 -6.97 15.22 -8.87
CA VAL A 38 -7.80 14.63 -9.93
C VAL A 38 -8.85 15.62 -10.46
N ASN A 39 -9.23 16.61 -9.64
CA ASN A 39 -10.17 17.66 -10.02
C ASN A 39 -9.45 18.99 -10.31
N GLY A 40 -9.78 19.61 -11.44
CA GLY A 40 -9.26 20.93 -11.84
C GLY A 40 -7.81 20.92 -12.32
N THR A 41 -7.24 19.74 -12.61
CA THR A 41 -5.91 19.60 -13.24
C THR A 41 -6.06 18.92 -14.60
N ALA A 42 -5.12 19.15 -15.52
CA ALA A 42 -5.10 18.50 -16.82
C ALA A 42 -4.97 16.97 -16.70
N LEU A 43 -5.64 16.23 -17.59
CA LEU A 43 -5.74 14.76 -17.55
C LEU A 43 -4.41 14.05 -17.83
N ASP A 44 -3.41 14.76 -18.37
CA ASP A 44 -2.06 14.23 -18.61
C ASP A 44 -1.23 14.12 -17.31
N ARG A 45 -1.71 14.71 -16.20
CA ARG A 45 -1.04 14.68 -14.90
C ARG A 45 -1.47 13.48 -14.06
N PRO A 46 -0.51 12.76 -13.45
CA PRO A 46 -0.86 11.61 -12.63
C PRO A 46 -1.56 12.07 -11.35
N SER A 47 -2.72 11.49 -11.07
CA SER A 47 -3.56 11.86 -9.92
C SER A 47 -3.78 10.71 -8.94
N GLY A 48 -3.34 9.50 -9.31
CA GLY A 48 -3.45 8.30 -8.49
C GLY A 48 -2.11 7.62 -8.23
N TYR A 49 -2.07 6.79 -7.21
CA TYR A 49 -0.92 5.97 -6.84
C TYR A 49 -1.33 4.50 -6.67
N VAL A 50 -0.45 3.59 -7.10
CA VAL A 50 -0.58 2.13 -6.98
C VAL A 50 0.60 1.62 -6.17
N ILE A 51 0.33 1.08 -4.98
CA ILE A 51 1.35 0.58 -4.04
C ILE A 51 2.11 -0.61 -4.63
N PRO A 52 1.46 -1.68 -5.15
CA PRO A 52 2.18 -2.87 -5.62
C PRO A 52 3.23 -2.59 -6.69
N SER A 53 2.94 -1.67 -7.61
CA SER A 53 3.82 -1.31 -8.72
C SER A 53 4.62 -0.02 -8.48
N ARG A 54 4.41 0.63 -7.32
CA ARG A 54 4.99 1.94 -6.97
C ARG A 54 4.80 2.99 -8.07
N SER A 55 3.64 2.98 -8.72
CA SER A 55 3.40 3.73 -9.97
C SER A 55 2.42 4.89 -9.77
N LEU A 56 2.60 5.92 -10.58
CA LEU A 56 1.70 7.07 -10.69
C LEU A 56 0.75 6.87 -11.88
N ILE A 57 -0.55 7.07 -11.68
CA ILE A 57 -1.57 6.76 -12.69
C ILE A 57 -2.33 8.02 -13.11
N ARG A 58 -2.59 8.15 -14.43
CA ARG A 58 -3.40 9.24 -14.99
C ARG A 58 -4.85 8.77 -15.18
N ILE A 59 -5.71 9.25 -14.30
CA ILE A 59 -7.13 8.91 -14.33
C ILE A 59 -7.77 9.54 -15.58
N GLY A 60 -8.46 8.72 -16.39
CA GLY A 60 -9.14 9.14 -17.63
C GLY A 60 -8.41 8.72 -18.90
N LEU A 61 -7.08 8.59 -18.85
CA LEU A 61 -6.25 8.20 -20.00
C LEU A 61 -5.78 6.74 -19.95
N ASP A 62 -5.67 6.15 -18.77
CA ASP A 62 -5.18 4.79 -18.57
C ASP A 62 -6.33 3.84 -18.15
N PRO A 63 -7.30 3.50 -19.02
CA PRO A 63 -8.52 2.82 -18.61
C PRO A 63 -8.33 1.37 -18.14
N ALA A 64 -7.23 0.72 -18.53
CA ALA A 64 -6.84 -0.58 -18.00
C ALA A 64 -6.19 -0.52 -16.60
N GLN A 65 -5.88 0.68 -16.09
CA GLN A 65 -5.11 0.92 -14.87
C GLN A 65 -5.91 1.63 -13.76
N TYR A 66 -7.25 1.66 -13.86
CA TYR A 66 -8.10 2.20 -12.80
C TYR A 66 -8.04 1.44 -11.46
N ASN A 67 -7.17 0.44 -11.32
CA ASN A 67 -6.86 -0.21 -10.04
C ASN A 67 -5.86 0.63 -9.22
N VAL A 68 -6.16 1.90 -9.02
CA VAL A 68 -5.41 2.76 -8.10
C VAL A 68 -5.76 2.41 -6.66
N ASP A 69 -4.81 2.55 -5.74
CA ASP A 69 -5.09 2.38 -4.32
C ASP A 69 -5.70 3.66 -3.75
N PHE A 70 -5.18 4.81 -4.18
CA PHE A 70 -5.71 6.10 -3.79
C PHE A 70 -5.47 7.20 -4.82
N LEU A 71 -6.26 8.25 -4.70
CA LEU A 71 -6.17 9.49 -5.47
C LEU A 71 -5.85 10.67 -4.57
N TYR A 72 -5.30 11.72 -5.16
CA TYR A 72 -5.30 13.05 -4.57
C TYR A 72 -6.41 13.91 -5.16
N ARG A 73 -7.08 14.68 -4.30
CA ARG A 73 -8.03 15.71 -4.73
C ARG A 73 -7.95 16.94 -3.82
N ILE A 74 -8.52 18.03 -4.31
CA ILE A 74 -8.74 19.25 -3.50
C ILE A 74 -10.25 19.42 -3.35
N ASP A 75 -10.77 19.13 -2.17
CA ASP A 75 -12.15 19.39 -1.81
C ASP A 75 -12.36 20.89 -1.53
N PRO A 76 -13.46 21.51 -2.02
CA PRO A 76 -13.70 22.94 -1.82
C PRO A 76 -13.93 23.34 -0.36
N THR A 77 -14.33 22.40 0.50
CA THR A 77 -14.59 22.64 1.93
C THR A 77 -13.43 22.17 2.80
N ASN A 78 -12.94 20.96 2.54
CA ASN A 78 -11.94 20.32 3.40
C ASN A 78 -10.49 20.56 2.96
N GLY A 79 -10.28 21.03 1.74
CA GLY A 79 -8.96 21.23 1.15
C GLY A 79 -8.35 19.93 0.62
N SER A 80 -7.04 19.80 0.76
CA SER A 80 -6.27 18.65 0.26
C SER A 80 -6.66 17.34 0.95
N GLU A 81 -7.00 16.33 0.16
CA GLU A 81 -7.43 15.02 0.64
C GLU A 81 -6.80 13.89 -0.17
N PHE A 82 -6.42 12.81 0.51
CA PHE A 82 -6.30 11.51 -0.15
C PHE A 82 -7.62 10.76 -0.10
N VAL A 83 -7.95 10.10 -1.21
CA VAL A 83 -9.21 9.37 -1.37
C VAL A 83 -8.90 7.91 -1.68
N PRO A 84 -9.28 6.96 -0.81
CA PRO A 84 -9.20 5.54 -1.16
C PRO A 84 -10.02 5.29 -2.42
N TYR A 85 -9.52 4.49 -3.35
CA TYR A 85 -10.22 4.27 -4.62
C TYR A 85 -11.62 3.66 -4.43
N THR A 86 -11.83 2.90 -3.37
CA THR A 86 -13.13 2.33 -3.00
C THR A 86 -14.21 3.37 -2.66
N VAL A 87 -13.84 4.63 -2.45
CA VAL A 87 -14.79 5.75 -2.32
C VAL A 87 -15.27 6.23 -3.70
N VAL A 88 -14.40 6.12 -4.72
CA VAL A 88 -14.68 6.56 -6.09
C VAL A 88 -15.39 5.47 -6.88
N ALA A 89 -14.93 4.23 -6.74
CA ALA A 89 -15.54 3.03 -7.31
C ALA A 89 -15.90 2.08 -6.16
N PRO A 90 -17.14 2.18 -5.61
CA PRO A 90 -17.58 1.32 -4.53
C PRO A 90 -17.43 -0.15 -4.91
N PRO A 91 -16.80 -0.97 -4.06
CA PRO A 91 -16.70 -2.39 -4.32
C PRO A 91 -18.08 -3.04 -4.20
N PRO A 92 -18.28 -4.25 -4.76
CA PRO A 92 -19.54 -4.97 -4.61
C PRO A 92 -19.89 -5.16 -3.13
N PRO A 93 -21.18 -5.26 -2.75
CA PRO A 93 -21.58 -5.38 -1.35
C PRO A 93 -20.96 -6.55 -0.57
N SER A 94 -20.56 -7.61 -1.27
CA SER A 94 -19.89 -8.80 -0.71
C SER A 94 -18.40 -8.61 -0.41
N ALA A 95 -17.79 -7.49 -0.83
CA ALA A 95 -16.36 -7.27 -0.63
C ALA A 95 -16.05 -6.90 0.82
N SER A 96 -15.20 -7.73 1.45
CA SER A 96 -14.66 -7.46 2.78
C SER A 96 -13.93 -6.12 2.84
N GLU A 97 -14.06 -5.41 3.97
CA GLU A 97 -13.30 -4.18 4.22
C GLU A 97 -11.79 -4.44 4.23
N ALA A 98 -11.35 -5.62 4.66
CA ALA A 98 -9.94 -5.99 4.72
C ALA A 98 -9.28 -6.01 3.32
N GLY A 99 -10.07 -6.20 2.26
CA GLY A 99 -9.60 -6.16 0.88
C GLY A 99 -9.65 -4.78 0.24
N ARG A 100 -9.94 -3.71 1.00
CA ARG A 100 -10.07 -2.34 0.48
C ARG A 100 -8.84 -1.52 0.80
N ALA A 101 -8.40 -0.73 -0.18
CA ALA A 101 -7.36 0.26 0.02
C ALA A 101 -7.79 1.28 1.08
N GLY A 102 -6.84 1.81 1.82
CA GLY A 102 -7.18 2.77 2.87
C GLY A 102 -5.99 3.33 3.61
N PHE A 103 -6.31 4.22 4.55
CA PHE A 103 -5.36 5.02 5.29
C PHE A 103 -5.55 4.86 6.79
N LEU A 104 -4.44 4.80 7.51
CA LEU A 104 -4.42 4.94 8.96
C LEU A 104 -3.57 6.16 9.30
N VAL A 105 -4.19 7.15 9.94
CA VAL A 105 -3.50 8.36 10.41
C VAL A 105 -2.59 7.97 11.57
N SER A 106 -1.29 8.25 11.43
CA SER A 106 -0.31 7.94 12.47
C SER A 106 -0.20 9.06 13.49
N THR A 107 0.01 8.68 14.75
CA THR A 107 0.38 9.59 15.85
C THR A 107 1.89 9.67 16.07
N VAL A 108 2.66 8.83 15.38
CA VAL A 108 4.13 8.81 15.43
C VAL A 108 4.74 9.23 14.09
N GLY A 109 5.99 9.70 14.13
CA GLY A 109 6.72 10.13 12.94
C GLY A 109 7.00 8.99 11.95
N PHE A 110 7.24 9.34 10.69
CA PHE A 110 7.46 8.40 9.58
C PHE A 110 8.54 7.35 9.89
N ASP A 111 9.67 7.76 10.45
CA ASP A 111 10.79 6.87 10.73
C ASP A 111 10.53 5.93 11.93
N ALA A 112 9.57 6.27 12.80
CA ALA A 112 9.16 5.43 13.92
C ALA A 112 8.22 4.28 13.53
N ILE A 113 7.59 4.36 12.34
CA ILE A 113 6.77 3.28 11.80
C ILE A 113 7.68 2.24 11.16
N THR A 114 7.94 1.16 11.87
CA THR A 114 8.79 0.06 11.39
C THR A 114 7.99 -1.13 10.87
N GLU A 115 6.69 -1.18 11.14
CA GLU A 115 5.79 -2.25 10.75
C GLU A 115 4.37 -1.70 10.54
N ALA A 116 3.66 -2.29 9.59
CA ALA A 116 2.29 -1.90 9.28
C ALA A 116 1.29 -2.49 10.28
N GLU A 117 0.33 -1.66 10.70
CA GLU A 117 -0.84 -2.08 11.45
C GLU A 117 -1.72 -3.02 10.61
N GLN A 118 -2.49 -3.88 11.28
CA GLN A 118 -3.42 -4.81 10.60
C GLN A 118 -4.82 -4.22 10.44
N THR A 119 -5.19 -3.31 11.34
CA THR A 119 -6.56 -2.83 11.52
C THR A 119 -6.62 -1.32 11.70
N GLY A 120 -7.82 -0.73 11.63
CA GLY A 120 -8.04 0.70 11.86
C GLY A 120 -7.93 1.58 10.61
N PHE A 121 -7.66 0.99 9.43
CA PHE A 121 -7.63 1.73 8.18
C PHE A 121 -9.01 2.25 7.80
N VAL A 122 -9.07 3.54 7.50
CA VAL A 122 -10.22 4.22 6.92
C VAL A 122 -10.26 3.92 5.42
N VAL A 123 -11.30 3.23 4.97
CA VAL A 123 -11.45 2.74 3.59
C VAL A 123 -12.66 3.30 2.84
N ASN A 124 -13.56 3.98 3.56
CA ASN A 124 -14.88 4.39 3.06
C ASN A 124 -15.08 5.91 3.02
N LYS A 125 -14.05 6.69 3.32
CA LYS A 125 -14.09 8.15 3.22
C LYS A 125 -12.71 8.73 2.90
N PRO A 126 -12.65 9.95 2.35
CA PRO A 126 -11.42 10.70 2.20
C PRO A 126 -10.73 10.96 3.54
N VAL A 127 -9.40 11.10 3.50
CA VAL A 127 -8.56 11.54 4.62
C VAL A 127 -7.96 12.90 4.29
N LYS A 128 -8.29 13.89 5.11
CA LYS A 128 -7.73 15.24 5.02
C LYS A 128 -6.23 15.22 5.29
N LEU A 129 -5.49 16.03 4.53
CA LEU A 129 -4.04 16.11 4.59
C LEU A 129 -3.59 17.44 5.22
N ALA A 130 -2.46 17.37 5.91
CA ALA A 130 -1.70 18.51 6.40
C ALA A 130 -0.21 18.25 6.18
N VAL A 131 0.61 19.30 6.07
CA VAL A 131 2.07 19.14 5.98
C VAL A 131 2.60 18.51 7.28
N GLY A 132 3.49 17.53 7.17
CA GLY A 132 3.97 16.71 8.28
C GLY A 132 3.02 15.58 8.69
N GLN A 133 1.84 15.46 8.06
CA GLN A 133 0.92 14.37 8.36
C GLN A 133 1.53 13.04 7.90
N VAL A 134 1.67 12.10 8.83
CA VAL A 134 2.13 10.74 8.58
C VAL A 134 0.92 9.81 8.49
N LEU A 135 0.92 8.94 7.49
CA LEU A 135 -0.09 7.91 7.27
C LEU A 135 0.58 6.55 7.06
N GLN A 136 -0.05 5.49 7.56
CA GLN A 136 0.11 4.17 6.98
C GLN A 136 -0.94 3.98 5.90
N VAL A 137 -0.59 3.24 4.85
CA VAL A 137 -1.46 2.98 3.71
C VAL A 137 -1.46 1.50 3.43
N ARG A 138 -2.61 0.95 3.07
CA ARG A 138 -2.73 -0.41 2.55
C ARG A 138 -3.33 -0.41 1.16
N SER A 139 -2.93 -1.37 0.34
CA SER A 139 -3.51 -1.55 -0.99
C SER A 139 -4.86 -2.27 -0.94
N GLY A 140 -5.64 -2.12 -2.01
CA GLY A 140 -6.86 -2.90 -2.24
C GLY A 140 -6.56 -4.30 -2.79
N LEU A 141 -7.59 -5.11 -2.98
CA LEU A 141 -7.52 -6.40 -3.66
C LEU A 141 -8.37 -6.38 -4.94
N PRO A 142 -7.98 -7.11 -6.00
CA PRO A 142 -6.71 -7.85 -6.12
C PRO A 142 -5.52 -6.91 -6.39
N ASN A 143 -4.33 -7.26 -5.88
CA ASN A 143 -3.12 -6.44 -5.99
C ASN A 143 -1.88 -7.19 -6.49
N GLY A 144 -2.02 -8.46 -6.90
CA GLY A 144 -0.92 -9.30 -7.34
C GLY A 144 -0.16 -10.02 -6.22
N CYS A 145 -0.52 -9.86 -4.94
CA CYS A 145 -0.03 -10.72 -3.87
C CYS A 145 -0.68 -12.11 -3.97
N TYR A 146 0.11 -13.16 -4.13
CA TYR A 146 -0.37 -14.54 -4.28
C TYR A 146 -1.15 -15.06 -3.06
N LEU A 147 -0.93 -14.48 -1.88
CA LEU A 147 -1.66 -14.78 -0.66
C LEU A 147 -3.03 -14.09 -0.57
N GLY A 148 -3.38 -13.23 -1.53
CA GLY A 148 -4.67 -12.52 -1.52
C GLY A 148 -4.81 -11.52 -0.37
N ILE A 149 -3.70 -10.92 0.07
CA ILE A 149 -3.65 -9.94 1.17
C ILE A 149 -3.08 -8.59 0.70
N PRO A 150 -3.36 -7.48 1.42
CA PRO A 150 -2.84 -6.17 1.09
C PRO A 150 -1.31 -6.08 1.14
N TYR A 151 -0.77 -5.18 0.33
CA TYR A 151 0.56 -4.59 0.53
C TYR A 151 0.43 -3.35 1.41
N TYR A 152 1.54 -2.96 2.02
CA TYR A 152 1.56 -1.85 2.99
C TYR A 152 2.61 -0.82 2.64
N ALA A 153 2.32 0.43 3.00
CA ALA A 153 3.23 1.54 2.88
C ALA A 153 3.11 2.46 4.10
N LYS A 154 4.11 3.31 4.28
CA LYS A 154 4.01 4.53 5.09
C LYS A 154 4.32 5.73 4.22
N LEU A 155 3.68 6.86 4.50
CA LEU A 155 3.95 8.12 3.83
C LEU A 155 3.91 9.30 4.79
N GLU A 156 4.58 10.37 4.42
CA GLU A 156 4.51 11.67 5.09
C GLU A 156 4.34 12.78 4.06
N VAL A 157 3.35 13.64 4.28
CA VAL A 157 3.08 14.80 3.44
C VAL A 157 4.16 15.86 3.64
N LEU A 158 4.89 16.19 2.58
CA LEU A 158 5.99 17.16 2.60
C LEU A 158 5.52 18.57 2.24
N GLY A 159 4.50 18.70 1.39
CA GLY A 159 4.02 20.00 0.94
C GLY A 159 2.93 19.92 -0.12
N PHE A 160 2.31 21.07 -0.37
CA PHE A 160 1.33 21.27 -1.44
C PHE A 160 1.79 22.40 -2.36
N ASP A 161 1.57 22.25 -3.66
CA ASP A 161 1.68 23.35 -4.62
C ASP A 161 0.26 23.73 -5.05
N GLN A 162 -0.17 24.94 -4.69
CA GLN A 162 -1.51 25.42 -5.02
C GLN A 162 -1.67 25.84 -6.48
N VAL A 163 -0.58 26.24 -7.14
CA VAL A 163 -0.58 26.65 -8.54
C VAL A 163 -0.66 25.42 -9.43
N GLN A 164 0.18 24.43 -9.17
CA GLN A 164 0.19 23.15 -9.86
C GLN A 164 -0.92 22.21 -9.39
N ARG A 165 -1.56 22.52 -8.26
CA ARG A 165 -2.59 21.69 -7.61
C ARG A 165 -2.06 20.30 -7.28
N SER A 166 -0.87 20.20 -6.72
CA SER A 166 -0.19 18.94 -6.41
C SER A 166 0.06 18.77 -4.90
N VAL A 167 0.33 17.53 -4.52
CA VAL A 167 0.85 17.15 -3.19
C VAL A 167 2.16 16.40 -3.38
N LYS A 168 3.15 16.77 -2.58
CA LYS A 168 4.44 16.08 -2.48
C LYS A 168 4.51 15.33 -1.16
N PHE A 169 4.94 14.08 -1.20
CA PHE A 169 5.08 13.24 -0.02
C PHE A 169 6.29 12.31 -0.13
N ARG A 170 6.90 11.94 0.99
CA ARG A 170 7.83 10.80 1.04
C ARG A 170 7.05 9.53 1.32
N ILE A 171 7.43 8.42 0.71
CA ILE A 171 6.74 7.12 0.85
C ILE A 171 7.76 5.99 0.90
N LEU A 172 7.46 4.95 1.67
CA LEU A 172 8.11 3.65 1.59
C LEU A 172 7.01 2.60 1.46
N ALA A 173 7.03 1.85 0.36
CA ALA A 173 6.07 0.80 0.06
C ALA A 173 6.75 -0.58 0.13
N ASN A 174 6.25 -1.44 1.00
CA ASN A 174 6.62 -2.84 1.02
C ASN A 174 5.76 -3.62 0.03
N VAL A 175 6.40 -4.09 -1.03
CA VAL A 175 5.77 -4.83 -2.13
C VAL A 175 6.18 -6.31 -2.12
N ASN A 176 6.67 -6.81 -0.99
CA ASN A 176 6.88 -8.25 -0.75
C ASN A 176 5.59 -8.84 -0.15
N CYS A 177 4.98 -9.78 -0.86
CA CYS A 177 3.71 -10.37 -0.45
C CYS A 177 3.86 -11.11 0.88
N GLY A 178 3.00 -10.81 1.86
CA GLY A 178 3.08 -11.38 3.21
C GLY A 178 3.88 -10.58 4.23
N TYR A 179 4.59 -9.52 3.82
CA TYR A 179 5.42 -8.72 4.73
C TYR A 179 4.77 -7.39 5.10
N ARG A 180 5.04 -6.94 6.33
CA ARG A 180 4.56 -5.66 6.87
C ARG A 180 5.66 -4.72 7.31
N GLY A 181 6.92 -5.13 7.26
CA GLY A 181 8.07 -4.32 7.63
C GLY A 181 8.14 -3.06 6.75
N LEU A 182 8.21 -1.90 7.40
CA LEU A 182 8.25 -0.57 6.78
C LEU A 182 9.57 0.16 7.09
N GLU A 183 10.66 -0.59 7.19
CA GLU A 183 12.03 -0.08 7.31
C GLU A 183 12.74 -0.17 5.96
N PRO A 184 13.70 0.71 5.65
CA PRO A 184 14.56 0.54 4.47
C PRO A 184 15.32 -0.79 4.51
N GLY A 185 15.58 -1.37 3.34
CA GLY A 185 16.21 -2.69 3.22
C GLY A 185 15.23 -3.82 2.93
N LEU A 186 15.70 -5.06 3.00
CA LEU A 186 14.83 -6.23 2.85
C LEU A 186 13.96 -6.40 4.11
N PRO A 187 12.63 -6.49 4.00
CA PRO A 187 11.76 -6.69 5.14
C PRO A 187 11.97 -8.07 5.75
N LYS A 188 11.87 -8.13 7.08
CA LYS A 188 12.05 -9.37 7.88
C LYS A 188 10.74 -9.89 8.49
N ARG A 189 9.67 -9.11 8.37
CA ARG A 189 8.33 -9.32 8.91
C ARG A 189 7.31 -8.58 8.05
#